data_AF-A0A1V5M2W2-F1
#
_entry.id   AF-A0A1V5M2W2-F1
#
_cell.length_a   1.000
_cell.length_b   1.000
_cell.length_c   1.000
_cell.angle_alpha   90.00
_cell.angle_beta   90.00
_cell.angle_gamma   90.00
#
_symmetry.space_group_name_H-M   'P 1'
#
loop_
_entity.id
_entity.type
_entity.pdbx_description
1 polymer ?
#
loop_
_entity_poly.entity_id
_entity_poly.type
_entity_poly.pdbx_seq_one_letter_code
_entity_poly.pdbx_strand_id
1 'polypeptide(L)'
;MWTLVFLGQPRSDGAKHAHEAPRSMQLSLIVLAALTLVAGYLLVPKLTALIAPAHHAELASWMIWALTGAASLLAVVGILWGYLLYRGAPAEEPLKKLGWAYAGMVNLWWVDAFFTWLAHHVVLVLGQRVRKFDKGVVDGLFVDGTAWLTGRLGVVMRRVSAGPLPGQLQYAALVIFLLATLIILGMSLTGLLPMLVKTVQIGVIR
;
A
#
# COMPACT_ATOMS: atom_id res chain seq x y z
N MET A 1 35.92 -0.79 8.91
CA MET A 1 35.10 -0.21 10.00
C MET A 1 35.57 -0.66 11.38
N TRP A 2 35.69 -1.96 11.68
CA TRP A 2 36.09 -2.46 13.02
C TRP A 2 37.37 -1.80 13.56
N THR A 3 38.42 -1.69 12.75
CA THR A 3 39.68 -1.02 13.13
C THR A 3 39.51 0.47 13.46
N LEU A 4 38.68 1.19 12.71
CA LEU A 4 38.41 2.61 12.94
C LEU A 4 37.59 2.86 14.21
N VAL A 5 36.69 1.93 14.57
CA VAL A 5 35.79 2.07 15.72
C VAL A 5 36.49 1.67 17.02
N PHE A 6 37.22 0.56 17.04
CA PHE A 6 37.77 -0.02 18.28
C PHE A 6 39.24 0.27 18.53
N LEU A 7 40.06 0.45 17.48
CA LEU A 7 41.51 0.71 17.63
C LEU A 7 41.88 2.18 17.41
N GLY A 8 40.91 3.02 17.00
CA GLY A 8 41.10 4.45 16.78
C GLY A 8 40.94 5.28 18.06
N GLN A 9 41.47 6.50 18.04
CA GLN A 9 41.21 7.46 19.10
C GLN A 9 39.75 7.98 19.05
N PRO A 10 39.13 8.28 20.20
CA PRO A 10 37.77 8.80 20.25
C PRO A 10 37.69 10.16 19.55
N ARG A 11 36.84 10.26 18.53
CA ARG A 11 36.67 11.46 17.67
C ARG A 11 35.56 12.41 18.13
N SER A 12 34.83 12.06 19.19
CA SER A 12 33.74 12.87 19.78
C SER A 12 33.74 12.74 21.31
N ASP A 13 33.15 13.71 22.00
CA ASP A 13 33.10 13.70 23.48
C ASP A 13 32.22 12.58 24.04
N GLY A 14 31.19 12.17 23.30
CA GLY A 14 30.38 10.99 23.64
C GLY A 14 31.17 9.68 23.54
N ALA A 15 32.08 9.57 22.57
CA ALA A 15 32.95 8.40 22.44
C ALA A 15 33.98 8.30 23.58
N LYS A 16 34.41 9.43 24.16
CA LYS A 16 35.34 9.45 25.31
C LYS A 16 34.72 8.88 26.59
N HIS A 17 33.40 9.00 26.74
CA HIS A 17 32.65 8.55 27.92
C HIS A 17 31.78 7.32 27.61
N ALA A 18 32.09 6.59 26.53
CA ALA A 18 31.33 5.40 26.17
C ALA A 18 31.51 4.32 27.24
N HIS A 19 30.41 3.91 27.85
CA HIS A 19 30.38 2.78 28.77
C HIS A 19 30.00 1.50 28.03
N GLU A 20 30.30 0.35 28.63
CA GLU A 20 29.89 -0.94 28.09
C GLU A 20 28.36 -1.06 28.01
N ALA A 21 27.89 -1.91 27.10
CA ALA A 21 26.47 -2.21 26.97
C ALA A 21 25.93 -2.88 28.25
N PRO A 22 24.68 -2.59 28.66
CA PRO A 22 24.08 -3.22 29.84
C PRO A 22 23.97 -4.75 29.66
N ARG A 23 23.98 -5.48 30.78
CA ARG A 23 24.00 -6.96 30.80
C ARG A 23 22.87 -7.62 30.00
N SER A 24 21.70 -6.98 29.92
CA SER A 24 20.56 -7.48 29.13
C SER A 24 20.88 -7.53 27.63
N MET A 25 21.63 -6.55 27.10
CA MET A 25 22.05 -6.52 25.70
C MET A 25 23.21 -7.48 25.45
N GLN A 26 24.19 -7.53 26.36
CA GLN A 26 25.32 -8.46 26.25
C GLN A 26 24.86 -9.92 26.19
N LEU A 27 23.88 -10.30 27.03
CA LEU A 27 23.33 -11.65 27.04
C LEU A 27 22.73 -12.04 25.68
N SER A 28 21.98 -11.13 25.06
CA SER A 28 21.41 -11.38 23.72
C SER A 28 22.50 -11.62 22.67
N LEU A 29 23.56 -10.81 22.68
CA LEU A 29 24.69 -10.96 21.76
C LEU A 29 25.46 -12.27 22.00
N ILE A 30 25.67 -12.66 23.26
CA ILE A 30 26.36 -13.92 23.61
C ILE A 30 25.54 -15.12 23.17
N VAL A 31 24.24 -15.12 23.43
CA VAL A 31 23.33 -16.19 22.99
C VAL A 31 23.34 -16.30 21.46
N LEU A 32 23.28 -15.17 20.75
CA LEU A 32 23.34 -15.18 19.28
C LEU A 32 24.68 -15.69 18.75
N ALA A 33 25.80 -15.31 19.38
CA ALA A 33 27.12 -15.82 19.04
C ALA A 33 27.22 -17.34 19.24
N ALA A 34 26.74 -17.86 20.37
CA ALA A 34 26.69 -19.29 20.64
C ALA A 34 25.81 -20.04 19.63
N LEU A 35 24.62 -19.52 19.33
CA LEU A 35 23.73 -20.09 18.31
C LEU A 35 24.38 -20.09 16.93
N THR A 36 25.13 -19.05 16.56
CA THR A 36 25.83 -18.98 15.27
C THR A 36 26.92 -20.05 15.17
N LEU A 37 27.66 -20.31 16.25
CA LEU A 37 28.66 -21.38 16.31
C LEU A 37 28.02 -22.77 16.22
N VAL A 38 26.96 -23.02 17.00
CA VAL A 38 26.25 -24.31 17.00
C VAL A 38 25.57 -24.55 15.66
N ALA A 39 24.88 -23.55 15.12
CA ALA A 39 24.23 -23.63 13.81
C ALA A 39 25.27 -23.85 12.71
N GLY A 40 26.39 -23.12 12.71
CA GLY A 40 27.49 -23.35 11.77
C GLY A 40 27.99 -24.80 11.82
N TYR A 41 28.27 -25.32 13.02
CA TYR A 41 28.78 -26.69 13.16
C TYR A 41 27.76 -27.77 12.76
N LEU A 42 26.50 -27.66 13.18
CA LEU A 42 25.48 -28.68 12.94
C LEU A 42 24.85 -28.59 11.55
N LEU A 43 24.72 -27.39 10.98
CA LEU A 43 23.99 -27.15 9.75
C LEU A 43 24.89 -27.23 8.51
N VAL A 44 26.18 -26.91 8.59
CA VAL A 44 27.09 -26.93 7.42
C VAL A 44 27.09 -28.30 6.72
N PRO A 45 27.26 -29.46 7.41
CA PRO A 45 27.24 -30.76 6.73
C PRO A 45 25.90 -31.08 6.06
N LYS A 46 24.79 -30.63 6.67
CA LYS A 46 23.43 -30.82 6.15
C LYS A 46 23.14 -29.92 4.95
N LEU A 47 23.59 -28.66 5.01
CA LEU A 47 23.54 -27.70 3.90
C LEU A 47 24.34 -28.20 2.72
N THR A 48 25.57 -28.69 2.93
CA THR A 48 26.39 -29.24 1.84
C THR A 48 25.72 -30.45 1.21
N ALA A 49 25.08 -31.32 2.00
CA ALA A 49 24.33 -32.47 1.49
C ALA A 49 23.05 -32.07 0.74
N LEU A 50 22.37 -30.99 1.13
CA LEU A 50 21.17 -30.47 0.47
C LEU A 50 21.50 -29.72 -0.84
N ILE A 51 22.65 -29.07 -0.89
CA ILE A 51 23.11 -28.27 -2.03
C ILE A 51 23.87 -29.14 -3.06
N ALA A 52 24.44 -30.28 -2.63
CA ALA A 52 25.17 -31.20 -3.51
C ALA A 52 24.37 -31.70 -4.73
N PRO A 53 23.07 -32.05 -4.64
CA PRO A 53 22.26 -32.43 -5.81
C PRO A 53 22.01 -31.26 -6.77
N ALA A 54 22.01 -30.01 -6.29
CA ALA A 54 21.88 -28.84 -7.17
C ALA A 54 23.19 -28.50 -7.91
N HIS A 55 24.32 -29.10 -7.51
CA HIS A 55 25.66 -28.87 -8.05
C HIS A 55 26.15 -30.03 -8.93
N HIS A 56 25.28 -30.63 -9.76
CA HIS A 56 25.65 -31.60 -10.81
C HIS A 56 26.58 -31.02 -11.92
N ALA A 57 27.33 -29.95 -11.65
CA ALA A 57 28.57 -29.72 -12.37
C ALA A 57 29.58 -30.72 -11.80
N GLU A 58 30.03 -31.70 -12.60
CA GLU A 58 31.14 -32.59 -12.27
C GLU A 58 32.46 -31.82 -12.18
N LEU A 59 32.55 -30.89 -11.24
CA LEU A 59 33.78 -30.22 -10.87
C LEU A 59 34.63 -31.26 -10.17
N ALA A 60 35.75 -31.61 -10.78
CA ALA A 60 36.70 -32.54 -10.18
C ALA A 60 37.04 -32.08 -8.74
N SER A 61 37.18 -33.03 -7.81
CA SER A 61 37.39 -32.78 -6.37
C SER A 61 38.50 -31.74 -6.11
N TRP A 62 39.58 -31.77 -6.90
CA TRP A 62 40.68 -30.81 -6.79
C TRP A 62 40.25 -29.36 -7.05
N MET A 63 39.30 -29.12 -7.94
CA MET A 63 38.80 -27.79 -8.29
C MET A 63 37.92 -27.21 -7.20
N ILE A 64 37.13 -28.04 -6.49
CA ILE A 64 36.34 -27.62 -5.33
C ILE A 64 37.27 -27.14 -4.21
N TRP A 65 38.31 -27.91 -3.89
CA TRP A 65 39.29 -27.53 -2.89
C TRP A 65 40.09 -26.30 -3.32
N ALA A 66 40.46 -26.19 -4.59
CA ALA A 66 41.15 -25.03 -5.13
C ALA A 66 40.30 -23.76 -5.03
N LEU A 67 39.03 -23.80 -5.44
CA LEU A 67 38.11 -22.66 -5.37
C LEU A 67 37.81 -22.28 -3.91
N THR A 68 37.58 -23.25 -3.03
CA THR A 68 37.33 -23.02 -1.60
C THR A 68 38.55 -22.40 -0.93
N GLY A 69 39.73 -22.93 -1.21
CA GLY A 69 41.00 -22.37 -0.73
C GLY A 69 41.24 -20.96 -1.27
N ALA A 70 41.05 -20.73 -2.57
CA ALA A 70 41.21 -19.43 -3.20
C ALA A 70 40.25 -18.38 -2.62
N ALA A 71 38.97 -18.73 -2.43
CA ALA A 71 37.98 -17.83 -1.84
C ALA A 71 38.32 -17.50 -0.38
N SER A 72 38.74 -18.50 0.39
CA SER A 72 39.16 -18.31 1.80
C SER A 72 40.40 -17.42 1.89
N LEU A 73 41.39 -17.64 1.02
CA LEU A 73 42.59 -16.79 0.93
C LEU A 73 42.24 -15.37 0.52
N LEU A 74 41.39 -15.18 -0.50
CA LEU A 74 40.93 -13.86 -0.94
C LEU A 74 40.21 -13.11 0.20
N ALA A 75 39.39 -13.81 0.99
CA ALA A 75 38.73 -13.22 2.15
C ALA A 75 39.75 -12.73 3.20
N VAL A 76 40.75 -13.55 3.55
CA VAL A 76 41.80 -13.18 4.50
C VAL A 76 42.64 -12.00 3.96
N VAL A 77 43.02 -12.05 2.69
CA VAL A 77 43.77 -10.97 2.02
C VAL A 77 42.96 -9.68 2.03
N GLY A 78 41.66 -9.72 1.73
CA GLY A 78 40.78 -8.54 1.78
C GLY A 78 40.67 -7.93 3.18
N ILE A 79 40.53 -8.76 4.21
CA ILE A 79 40.52 -8.29 5.61
C ILE A 79 41.87 -7.65 5.97
N LEU A 80 42.98 -8.28 5.60
CA LEU A 80 44.32 -7.77 5.86
C LEU A 80 44.56 -6.44 5.12
N TRP A 81 44.11 -6.32 3.87
CA TRP A 81 44.21 -5.08 3.09
C TRP A 81 43.45 -3.93 3.76
N GLY A 82 42.21 -4.20 4.19
CA GLY A 82 41.41 -3.24 4.94
C GLY A 82 42.07 -2.85 6.27
N TYR A 83 42.65 -3.82 6.99
CA TYR A 83 43.42 -3.54 8.20
C TYR A 83 44.61 -2.63 7.91
N LEU A 84 45.42 -2.92 6.88
CA LEU A 84 46.60 -2.13 6.53
C LEU A 84 46.27 -0.71 6.05
N LEU A 85 45.15 -0.50 5.35
CA LEU A 85 44.71 0.81 4.89
C LEU A 85 44.22 1.70 6.04
N TYR A 86 43.53 1.11 7.02
CA TYR A 86 42.90 1.87 8.11
C TYR A 86 43.62 1.73 9.45
N ARG A 87 44.77 1.04 9.52
CA ARG A 87 45.61 1.02 10.72
C ARG A 87 46.06 2.43 11.06
N GLY A 88 46.01 2.79 12.34
CA GLY A 88 46.37 4.14 12.80
C GLY A 88 45.32 5.23 12.50
N ALA A 89 44.13 4.86 12.01
CA ALA A 89 42.99 5.77 11.84
C ALA A 89 43.35 7.05 11.06
N PRO A 90 43.74 6.94 9.77
CA PRO A 90 44.22 8.07 8.99
C PRO A 90 43.24 9.24 8.99
N ALA A 91 43.79 10.46 9.01
CA ALA A 91 43.01 11.70 9.04
C ALA A 91 42.25 11.94 7.73
N GLU A 92 42.85 11.56 6.60
CA GLU A 92 42.22 11.61 5.28
C GLU A 92 41.82 10.21 4.82
N GLU A 93 40.69 10.12 4.10
CA GLU A 93 40.18 8.87 3.56
C GLU A 93 41.10 8.35 2.43
N PRO A 94 41.82 7.22 2.62
CA PRO A 94 42.82 6.74 1.67
C PRO A 94 42.21 6.41 0.30
N LEU A 95 40.93 6.02 0.25
CA LEU A 95 40.23 5.66 -0.98
C LEU A 95 39.82 6.85 -1.83
N LYS A 96 39.92 8.10 -1.34
CA LYS A 96 39.61 9.30 -2.14
C LYS A 96 40.43 9.38 -3.43
N LYS A 97 41.64 8.81 -3.42
CA LYS A 97 42.53 8.75 -4.60
C LYS A 97 41.94 7.96 -5.77
N LEU A 98 40.93 7.11 -5.51
CA LEU A 98 40.27 6.30 -6.52
C LEU A 98 39.27 7.11 -7.39
N GLY A 99 39.01 8.37 -7.04
CA GLY A 99 38.25 9.31 -7.87
C GLY A 99 36.81 8.84 -8.10
N TRP A 100 36.49 8.49 -9.35
CA TRP A 100 35.12 8.15 -9.78
C TRP A 100 34.57 6.91 -9.07
N ALA A 101 35.39 5.89 -8.77
CA ALA A 101 34.89 4.70 -8.10
C ALA A 101 34.61 4.97 -6.60
N TYR A 102 35.40 5.85 -5.97
CA TYR A 102 35.08 6.34 -4.63
C TYR A 102 33.79 7.18 -4.64
N ALA A 103 33.64 8.08 -5.62
CA ALA A 103 32.41 8.85 -5.79
C ALA A 103 31.19 7.93 -5.99
N GLY A 104 31.33 6.84 -6.76
CA GLY A 104 30.30 5.83 -6.90
C GLY A 104 29.96 5.14 -5.58
N MET A 105 30.96 4.64 -4.86
CA MET A 105 30.76 3.96 -3.57
C MET A 105 30.09 4.88 -2.53
N VAL A 106 30.49 6.14 -2.45
CA VAL A 106 29.92 7.13 -1.51
C VAL A 106 28.48 7.48 -1.86
N ASN A 107 28.13 7.55 -3.14
CA ASN A 107 26.77 7.85 -3.59
C ASN A 107 25.88 6.60 -3.74
N LEU A 108 26.24 5.46 -3.12
CA LEU A 108 25.53 4.18 -3.24
C LEU A 108 25.26 3.80 -4.71
N TRP A 109 26.25 4.06 -5.57
CA TRP A 109 26.18 3.89 -7.02
C TRP A 109 25.01 4.64 -7.69
N TRP A 110 24.55 5.74 -7.09
CA TRP A 110 23.38 6.53 -7.51
C TRP A 110 22.07 5.73 -7.57
N VAL A 111 22.05 4.50 -7.06
CA VAL A 111 20.86 3.64 -7.07
C VAL A 111 19.76 4.27 -6.21
N ASP A 112 20.11 4.73 -5.02
CA ASP A 112 19.17 5.40 -4.11
C ASP A 112 18.63 6.71 -4.71
N ALA A 113 19.51 7.51 -5.34
CA ALA A 113 19.12 8.74 -6.03
C ALA A 113 18.18 8.46 -7.21
N PHE A 114 18.43 7.39 -7.97
CA PHE A 114 17.55 6.94 -9.05
C PHE A 114 16.18 6.53 -8.54
N PHE A 115 16.10 5.71 -7.49
CA PHE A 115 14.81 5.29 -6.92
C PHE A 115 14.04 6.45 -6.30
N THR A 116 14.74 7.38 -5.63
CA THR A 116 14.14 8.61 -5.12
C THR A 116 13.61 9.48 -6.26
N TRP A 117 14.38 9.64 -7.34
CA TRP A 117 13.94 10.36 -8.54
C TRP A 117 12.70 9.69 -9.16
N LEU A 118 12.71 8.37 -9.32
CA LEU A 118 11.62 7.58 -9.88
C LEU A 118 10.35 7.73 -9.03
N ALA A 119 10.48 7.62 -7.71
CA ALA A 119 9.36 7.80 -6.80
C ALA A 119 8.74 9.20 -6.93
N HIS A 120 9.56 10.25 -6.89
CA HIS A 120 9.07 11.63 -6.95
C HIS A 120 8.48 12.01 -8.31
N HIS A 121 9.11 11.60 -9.41
CA HIS A 121 8.73 12.08 -10.75
C HIS A 121 7.71 11.18 -11.44
N VAL A 122 7.68 9.89 -11.11
CA VAL A 122 6.75 8.94 -11.73
C VAL A 122 5.63 8.62 -10.75
N VAL A 123 5.96 8.02 -9.60
CA VAL A 123 4.95 7.48 -8.68
C VAL A 123 4.08 8.60 -8.09
N LEU A 124 4.69 9.66 -7.53
CA LEU A 124 3.93 10.74 -6.91
C LEU A 124 3.15 11.56 -7.94
N VAL A 125 3.71 11.83 -9.12
CA VAL A 125 3.01 12.58 -10.18
C VAL A 125 1.78 11.80 -10.66
N LEU A 126 1.92 10.49 -10.90
CA LEU A 126 0.79 9.64 -11.27
C LEU A 126 -0.25 9.60 -10.14
N GLY A 127 0.18 9.41 -8.89
CA GLY A 127 -0.72 9.42 -7.73
C GLY A 127 -1.49 10.74 -7.60
N GLN A 128 -0.84 11.88 -7.85
CA GLN A 128 -1.49 13.19 -7.84
C GLN A 128 -2.51 13.34 -8.98
N ARG A 129 -2.23 12.78 -10.17
CA ARG A 129 -3.19 12.78 -11.29
C ARG A 129 -4.42 11.93 -10.97
N VAL A 130 -4.22 10.73 -10.43
CA VAL A 130 -5.31 9.85 -9.99
C VAL A 130 -6.15 10.53 -8.92
N ARG A 131 -5.51 11.17 -7.94
CA ARG A 131 -6.23 11.92 -6.89
C ARG A 131 -7.06 13.08 -7.46
N LYS A 132 -6.54 13.80 -8.46
CA LYS A 132 -7.31 14.87 -9.13
C LYS A 132 -8.49 14.31 -9.91
N PHE A 133 -8.33 13.15 -10.55
CA PHE A 133 -9.41 12.47 -11.25
C PHE A 133 -10.52 12.02 -10.30
N ASP A 134 -10.16 11.36 -9.20
CA ASP A 134 -11.10 10.90 -8.17
C ASP A 134 -11.93 12.05 -7.58
N LYS A 135 -11.26 13.11 -7.11
CA LYS A 135 -11.95 14.29 -6.56
C LYS A 135 -12.78 15.06 -7.59
N GLY A 136 -12.33 15.12 -8.84
CA GLY A 136 -13.01 15.89 -9.88
C GLY A 136 -14.21 15.15 -10.46
N VAL A 137 -14.03 13.87 -10.78
CA VAL A 137 -15.05 13.06 -11.47
C VAL A 137 -15.90 12.33 -10.45
N VAL A 138 -15.31 11.54 -9.54
CA VAL A 138 -16.08 10.71 -8.61
C VAL A 138 -16.82 11.59 -7.60
N ASP A 139 -16.09 12.39 -6.84
CA ASP A 139 -16.72 13.25 -5.82
C ASP A 139 -17.51 14.39 -6.47
N GLY A 140 -16.89 15.16 -7.36
CA GLY A 140 -17.53 16.34 -7.94
C GLY A 140 -18.71 16.04 -8.86
N LEU A 141 -18.54 15.13 -9.84
CA LEU A 141 -19.60 14.86 -10.83
C LEU A 141 -20.66 13.91 -10.27
N PHE A 142 -20.26 12.80 -9.64
CA PHE A 142 -21.22 11.79 -9.21
C PHE A 142 -21.82 12.09 -7.84
N VAL A 143 -21.00 12.40 -6.83
CA VAL A 143 -21.54 12.63 -5.47
C VAL A 143 -22.20 14.00 -5.37
N ASP A 144 -21.43 15.07 -5.58
CA ASP A 144 -21.94 16.43 -5.45
C ASP A 144 -22.96 16.76 -6.55
N GLY A 145 -22.77 16.24 -7.76
CA GLY A 145 -23.72 16.41 -8.86
C GLY A 145 -25.07 15.77 -8.60
N THR A 146 -25.11 14.55 -8.02
CA THR A 146 -26.40 13.91 -7.67
C THR A 146 -27.06 14.60 -6.49
N ALA A 147 -26.28 15.06 -5.50
CA ALA A 147 -26.80 15.86 -4.38
C ALA A 147 -27.40 17.18 -4.88
N TRP A 148 -26.72 17.89 -5.77
CA TRP A 148 -27.20 19.13 -6.39
C TRP A 148 -28.48 18.89 -7.21
N LEU A 149 -28.52 17.84 -8.03
CA LEU A 149 -29.67 17.51 -8.86
C LEU A 149 -30.89 17.19 -7.98
N THR A 150 -30.71 16.36 -6.96
CA THR A 150 -31.78 16.00 -6.01
C THR A 150 -32.27 17.21 -5.24
N GLY A 151 -31.35 18.07 -4.77
CA GLY A 151 -31.71 19.32 -4.11
C GLY A 151 -32.50 20.26 -5.01
N ARG A 152 -32.10 20.38 -6.29
CA ARG A 152 -32.78 21.24 -7.26
C ARG A 152 -34.15 20.71 -7.65
N LEU A 153 -34.28 19.40 -7.86
CA LEU A 153 -35.57 18.74 -8.05
C LEU A 153 -36.48 18.94 -6.81
N GLY A 154 -35.93 18.82 -5.60
CA GLY A 154 -36.66 19.09 -4.37
C GLY A 154 -37.17 20.53 -4.28
N VAL A 155 -36.37 21.53 -4.69
CA VAL A 155 -36.80 22.94 -4.74
C VAL A 155 -37.89 23.16 -5.79
N VAL A 156 -37.78 22.54 -6.97
CA VAL A 156 -38.82 22.62 -8.02
C VAL A 156 -40.11 21.99 -7.53
N MET A 157 -40.04 20.79 -6.96
CA MET A 157 -41.19 20.09 -6.39
C MET A 157 -41.84 20.90 -5.28
N ARG A 158 -41.03 21.53 -4.40
CA ARG A 158 -41.52 22.44 -3.36
C ARG A 158 -42.22 23.65 -3.95
N ARG A 159 -41.73 24.24 -5.05
CA ARG A 159 -42.39 25.38 -5.70
C ARG A 159 -43.72 24.99 -6.34
N VAL A 160 -43.81 23.79 -6.91
CA VAL A 160 -45.07 23.25 -7.47
C VAL A 160 -46.08 22.97 -6.35
N SER A 161 -45.66 22.37 -5.24
CA SER A 161 -46.55 22.02 -4.14
C SER A 161 -46.90 23.18 -3.19
N ALA A 162 -46.03 24.18 -3.06
CA ALA A 162 -46.17 25.31 -2.12
C ALA A 162 -46.44 26.65 -2.83
N GLY A 163 -47.31 26.65 -3.85
CA GLY A 163 -47.82 27.88 -4.45
C GLY A 163 -48.59 28.76 -3.45
N PRO A 164 -48.91 30.04 -3.79
CA PRO A 164 -49.67 30.93 -2.91
C PRO A 164 -50.99 30.29 -2.47
N LEU A 165 -51.51 30.67 -1.29
CA LEU A 165 -52.67 30.07 -0.60
C LEU A 165 -53.86 29.66 -1.52
N PRO A 166 -54.24 30.42 -2.58
CA PRO A 166 -55.28 29.97 -3.52
C PRO A 166 -54.91 28.73 -4.34
N GLY A 167 -53.64 28.58 -4.72
CA GLY A 167 -53.14 27.45 -5.52
C GLY A 167 -53.16 26.12 -4.77
N GLN A 168 -52.79 26.12 -3.49
CA GLN A 168 -52.83 24.90 -2.65
C GLN A 168 -54.26 24.40 -2.46
N LEU A 169 -55.22 25.31 -2.29
CA LEU A 169 -56.65 24.98 -2.21
C LEU A 169 -57.19 24.40 -3.52
N GLN A 170 -56.70 24.88 -4.68
CA GLN A 170 -57.07 24.31 -5.98
C GLN A 170 -56.58 22.87 -6.15
N TYR A 171 -55.33 22.57 -5.76
CA TYR A 171 -54.82 21.19 -5.82
C TYR A 171 -55.56 20.27 -4.86
N ALA A 172 -55.81 20.70 -3.62
CA ALA A 172 -56.61 19.93 -2.66
C ALA A 172 -58.04 19.69 -3.16
N ALA A 173 -58.69 20.72 -3.72
CA ALA A 173 -60.03 20.61 -4.30
C ALA A 173 -60.06 19.65 -5.50
N LEU A 174 -59.05 19.68 -6.38
CA LEU A 174 -58.93 18.74 -7.49
C LEU A 174 -58.76 17.29 -7.02
N VAL A 175 -57.92 17.05 -6.00
CA VAL A 175 -57.73 15.70 -5.43
C VAL A 175 -59.03 15.20 -4.80
N ILE A 176 -59.72 16.03 -4.01
CA ILE A 176 -61.02 15.69 -3.41
C ILE A 176 -62.08 15.42 -4.49
N PHE A 177 -62.13 16.26 -5.54
CA PHE A 177 -63.05 16.09 -6.66
C PHE A 177 -62.79 14.78 -7.43
N LEU A 178 -61.53 14.45 -7.68
CA LEU A 178 -61.15 13.23 -8.39
C LEU A 178 -61.45 11.97 -7.56
N LEU A 179 -61.17 12.01 -6.24
CA LEU A 179 -61.59 10.97 -5.30
C LEU A 179 -63.11 10.80 -5.26
N ALA A 180 -63.86 11.89 -5.14
CA ALA A 180 -65.32 11.86 -5.15
C ALA A 180 -65.87 11.27 -6.45
N THR A 181 -65.29 11.65 -7.60
CA THR A 181 -65.67 11.13 -8.91
C THR A 181 -65.41 9.63 -9.01
N LEU A 182 -64.24 9.16 -8.56
CA LEU A 182 -63.91 7.73 -8.54
C LEU A 182 -64.84 6.92 -7.62
N ILE A 183 -65.20 7.47 -6.46
CA ILE A 183 -66.15 6.85 -5.53
C ILE A 183 -67.54 6.75 -6.16
N ILE A 184 -68.05 7.83 -6.75
CA ILE A 184 -69.35 7.86 -7.43
C ILE A 184 -69.37 6.87 -8.60
N LEU A 185 -68.30 6.83 -9.40
CA LEU A 185 -68.16 5.90 -10.50
C LEU A 185 -68.16 4.44 -9.98
N GLY A 186 -67.39 4.14 -8.92
CA GLY A 186 -67.37 2.83 -8.29
C GLY A 186 -68.74 2.41 -7.75
N MET A 187 -69.45 3.31 -7.08
CA MET A 187 -70.82 3.08 -6.60
C MET A 187 -71.78 2.81 -7.77
N SER A 188 -71.68 3.58 -8.87
CA SER A 188 -72.50 3.38 -10.06
C SER A 188 -72.25 2.03 -10.74
N LEU A 189 -70.99 1.57 -10.81
CA LEU A 189 -70.64 0.25 -11.32
C LEU A 189 -71.18 -0.87 -10.41
N THR A 190 -71.10 -0.72 -9.08
CA THR A 190 -71.69 -1.70 -8.16
C THR A 190 -73.22 -1.78 -8.24
N GLY A 191 -73.91 -0.68 -8.56
CA GLY A 191 -75.36 -0.66 -8.78
C GLY A 191 -75.81 -1.21 -10.14
N LEU A 192 -74.98 -1.10 -11.18
CA LEU A 192 -75.26 -1.62 -12.52
C LEU A 192 -75.05 -3.13 -12.64
N LEU A 193 -74.14 -3.71 -11.87
CA LEU A 193 -73.89 -5.17 -11.81
C LEU A 193 -75.15 -6.01 -11.54
N PRO A 194 -75.97 -5.74 -10.51
CA PRO A 194 -77.19 -6.51 -10.26
C PRO A 194 -78.29 -6.26 -11.30
N MET A 195 -78.33 -5.10 -11.97
CA MET A 195 -79.24 -4.85 -13.09
C MET A 195 -78.86 -5.69 -14.32
N LEU A 196 -77.59 -5.72 -14.70
CA LEU A 196 -77.11 -6.55 -15.81
C LEU A 196 -77.30 -8.04 -15.54
N VAL A 197 -77.05 -8.51 -14.31
CA VAL A 197 -77.32 -9.91 -13.93
C VAL A 197 -78.81 -10.26 -14.03
N LYS A 198 -79.71 -9.37 -13.61
CA LYS A 198 -81.17 -9.57 -13.76
C LYS A 198 -81.61 -9.57 -15.22
N THR A 199 -81.10 -8.66 -16.06
CA THR A 199 -81.45 -8.61 -17.49
C THR A 199 -80.94 -9.85 -18.23
N VAL A 200 -79.75 -10.36 -17.89
CA VAL A 200 -79.23 -11.62 -18.44
C VAL A 200 -80.03 -12.83 -17.94
N GLN A 201 -80.40 -12.90 -16.65
CA GLN A 201 -81.25 -13.99 -16.15
C GLN A 201 -82.65 -13.99 -16.78
N ILE A 202 -83.24 -12.82 -17.05
CA ILE A 202 -84.55 -12.71 -17.70
C ILE A 202 -84.47 -13.08 -19.19
N GLY A 203 -83.33 -12.88 -19.86
CA GLY A 203 -83.09 -13.29 -21.24
C GLY A 203 -82.77 -14.78 -21.42
N VAL A 204 -82.35 -15.48 -20.37
CA VAL A 204 -82.01 -16.93 -20.41
C VAL A 204 -83.21 -17.83 -20.05
N ILE A 205 -84.28 -17.28 -19.48
CA ILE A 205 -85.50 -18.03 -19.08
C ILE A 205 -86.65 -17.86 -20.12
N ARG A 206 -86.34 -17.46 -21.36
CA ARG A 206 -87.26 -17.50 -22.50
C ARG A 206 -86.69 -18.31 -23.65
#